data_AF-A0A1Y3NN43-F1
#
_entry.id   AF-A0A1Y3NN43-F1
#
_cell.length_a   1.000
_cell.length_b   1.000
_cell.length_c   1.000
_cell.angle_alpha   90.00
_cell.angle_beta   90.00
_cell.angle_gamma   90.00
#
_symmetry.space_group_name_H-M   'P 1'
#
loop_
_entity.id
_entity.type
_entity.pdbx_description
1 polymer ?
#
loop_
_entity_poly.entity_id
_entity_poly.type
_entity_poly.pdbx_seq_one_letter_code
_entity_poly.pdbx_strand_id
1 'polypeptide(L)'
;MKSSEVDRMTIEEMNEYICKHSYENDGCDPELIIIYGGTPEYFKLYGYPPWQIRLSEIYYVPGKTDITYTGFINGLFRYSRCEQRVGK
;
A
#
# COMPACT_ATOMS: atom_id res chain seq x y z
N MET A 1 -17.82 -3.45 -15.99
CA MET A 1 -16.96 -3.03 -17.11
C MET A 1 -16.70 -4.25 -17.98
N LYS A 2 -16.91 -4.15 -19.30
CA LYS A 2 -16.63 -5.27 -20.21
C LYS A 2 -15.12 -5.38 -20.42
N SER A 3 -14.60 -6.60 -20.58
CA SER A 3 -13.16 -6.83 -20.79
C SER A 3 -12.58 -5.99 -21.94
N SER A 4 -13.34 -5.83 -23.03
CA SER A 4 -12.97 -5.05 -24.20
C SER A 4 -12.82 -3.54 -23.96
N GLU A 5 -13.42 -3.03 -22.88
CA GLU A 5 -13.31 -1.63 -22.48
C GLU A 5 -12.01 -1.39 -21.70
N VAL A 6 -11.63 -2.35 -20.85
CA VAL A 6 -10.39 -2.29 -20.05
C VAL A 6 -9.15 -2.29 -20.93
N ASP A 7 -9.14 -3.12 -21.98
CA ASP A 7 -8.01 -3.26 -22.90
C ASP A 7 -7.63 -1.98 -23.64
N ARG A 8 -8.50 -0.97 -23.65
CA ARG A 8 -8.30 0.31 -24.34
C ARG A 8 -7.95 1.46 -23.40
N MET A 9 -8.01 1.23 -22.08
CA MET A 9 -7.76 2.26 -21.09
C MET A 9 -6.27 2.43 -20.84
N THR A 10 -5.86 3.68 -20.68
CA THR A 10 -4.56 4.06 -20.14
C THR A 10 -4.49 3.77 -18.63
N ILE A 11 -3.27 3.76 -18.09
CA ILE A 11 -3.05 3.56 -16.65
C ILE A 11 -3.70 4.70 -15.86
N GLU A 12 -3.65 5.92 -16.39
CA GLU A 12 -4.23 7.12 -15.79
C GLU A 12 -5.77 7.05 -15.75
N GLU A 13 -6.40 6.66 -16.86
CA GLU A 13 -7.86 6.47 -16.90
C GLU A 13 -8.31 5.35 -15.96
N MET A 14 -7.54 4.26 -15.89
CA MET A 14 -7.81 3.17 -14.96
C MET A 14 -7.64 3.63 -13.51
N ASN A 15 -6.62 4.44 -13.21
CA ASN A 15 -6.39 5.02 -11.89
C ASN A 15 -7.55 5.92 -11.48
N GLU A 16 -7.99 6.83 -12.35
CA GLU A 16 -9.14 7.70 -12.10
C GLU A 16 -10.42 6.90 -11.88
N TYR A 17 -10.66 5.88 -12.71
CA TYR A 17 -11.80 4.99 -12.55
C TYR A 17 -11.77 4.28 -11.20
N ILE A 18 -10.62 3.74 -10.79
CA ILE A 18 -10.47 3.06 -9.51
C ILE A 18 -10.68 4.04 -8.35
N CYS A 19 -10.07 5.23 -8.38
CA CYS A 19 -10.24 6.23 -7.32
C CYS A 19 -11.71 6.66 -7.16
N LYS A 20 -12.42 6.84 -8.27
CA LYS A 20 -13.84 7.21 -8.27
C LYS A 20 -14.76 6.13 -7.69
N HIS A 21 -14.41 4.86 -7.83
CA HIS A 21 -15.26 3.73 -7.43
C HIS A 21 -14.75 2.98 -6.20
N SER A 22 -13.60 3.36 -5.65
CA SER A 22 -13.08 2.80 -4.40
C SER A 22 -13.69 3.54 -3.22
N TYR A 23 -14.23 2.79 -2.25
CA TYR A 23 -14.91 3.35 -1.08
C TYR A 23 -13.96 3.89 0.01
N GLU A 24 -12.66 3.58 -0.06
CA GLU A 24 -11.78 3.62 1.13
C GLU A 24 -10.60 4.59 1.09
N ASN A 25 -10.37 5.36 0.02
CA ASN A 25 -9.33 6.39 0.02
C ASN A 25 -9.70 7.50 -0.95
N ASP A 26 -9.35 8.75 -0.62
CA ASP A 26 -9.51 9.96 -1.43
C ASP A 26 -8.63 9.96 -2.71
N GLY A 27 -8.36 8.76 -3.26
CA GLY A 27 -7.49 8.54 -4.40
C GLY A 27 -5.99 8.64 -4.11
N CYS A 28 -5.57 8.70 -2.84
CA CYS A 28 -4.15 8.76 -2.48
C CYS A 28 -3.51 7.37 -2.39
N ASP A 29 -2.40 7.18 -3.10
CA ASP A 29 -1.51 6.03 -2.96
C ASP A 29 -0.68 6.19 -1.67
N PRO A 30 -0.74 5.25 -0.71
CA PRO A 30 0.03 5.38 0.52
C PRO A 30 1.53 5.24 0.25
N GLU A 31 2.35 6.08 0.87
CA GLU A 31 3.81 5.95 0.73
C GLU A 31 4.42 4.94 1.71
N LEU A 32 3.83 4.78 2.90
CA LEU A 32 4.27 3.86 3.94
C LEU A 32 3.08 3.09 4.51
N ILE A 33 3.22 1.77 4.59
CA ILE A 33 2.27 0.85 5.23
C ILE A 33 2.97 0.20 6.41
N ILE A 34 2.40 0.33 7.60
CA ILE A 34 2.89 -0.33 8.81
C ILE A 34 1.95 -1.48 9.16
N ILE A 35 2.46 -2.70 9.11
CA ILE A 35 1.68 -3.93 9.35
C ILE A 35 2.04 -4.47 10.74
N TYR A 36 1.04 -4.56 11.61
CA TYR A 36 1.14 -5.20 12.92
C TYR A 36 0.51 -6.59 12.88
N GLY A 37 1.03 -7.50 13.71
CA GLY A 37 0.48 -8.83 13.92
C GLY A 37 1.22 -9.90 13.12
N GLY A 38 0.46 -10.82 12.51
CA GLY A 38 1.00 -11.91 11.68
C GLY A 38 1.95 -12.87 12.42
N THR A 39 2.66 -13.70 11.65
CA THR A 39 3.68 -14.61 12.17
C THR A 39 5.08 -14.04 11.96
N PRO A 40 6.10 -14.47 12.70
CA PRO A 40 7.47 -14.00 12.48
C PRO A 40 7.97 -14.14 11.04
N GLU A 41 7.45 -15.10 10.28
CA GLU A 41 7.90 -15.45 8.93
C GLU A 41 7.14 -14.70 7.82
N TYR A 42 5.85 -14.39 8.02
CA TYR A 42 5.05 -13.74 6.98
C TYR A 42 3.89 -12.90 7.53
N PHE A 43 3.46 -11.94 6.71
CA PHE A 43 2.22 -11.20 6.89
C PHE A 43 1.29 -11.41 5.69
N LYS A 44 0.03 -11.01 5.84
CA LYS A 44 -0.96 -11.00 4.76
C LYS A 44 -1.55 -9.60 4.65
N LEU A 45 -1.81 -9.16 3.42
CA LEU A 45 -2.43 -7.87 3.15
C LEU A 45 -3.96 -7.92 3.23
N TYR A 46 -4.56 -9.10 3.30
CA TYR A 46 -6.02 -9.30 3.43
C TYR A 46 -6.86 -8.52 2.39
N GLY A 47 -6.32 -8.29 1.20
CA GLY A 47 -7.01 -7.53 0.16
C GLY A 47 -6.88 -6.01 0.29
N TYR A 48 -5.96 -5.50 1.13
CA TYR A 48 -5.59 -4.09 1.13
C TYR A 48 -5.29 -3.63 -0.31
N PRO A 49 -5.86 -2.49 -0.77
CA PRO A 49 -6.06 -2.21 -2.19
C PRO A 49 -4.79 -2.42 -3.05
N PRO A 50 -4.72 -3.47 -3.89
CA PRO A 50 -3.48 -3.86 -4.57
C PRO A 50 -2.95 -2.84 -5.57
N TRP A 51 -3.83 -2.03 -6.16
CA TRP A 51 -3.46 -1.01 -7.15
C TRP A 51 -2.70 0.15 -6.50
N GLN A 52 -3.21 0.61 -5.36
CA GLN A 52 -2.71 1.80 -4.65
C GLN A 52 -1.35 1.54 -4.00
N ILE A 53 -1.04 0.28 -3.65
CA ILE A 53 0.21 -0.05 -2.95
C ILE A 53 1.42 -0.31 -3.85
N ARG A 54 1.30 -0.02 -5.15
CA ARG A 54 2.33 -0.32 -6.17
C ARG A 54 3.73 0.21 -5.84
N LEU A 55 3.83 1.30 -5.09
CA LEU A 55 5.08 1.95 -4.68
C LEU A 55 5.19 2.17 -3.17
N SER A 56 4.27 1.61 -2.38
CA SER A 56 4.30 1.77 -0.93
C SER A 56 5.47 1.02 -0.31
N GLU A 57 6.20 1.67 0.57
CA GLU A 57 7.13 1.00 1.47
C GLU A 57 6.36 0.23 2.53
N ILE A 58 6.77 -1.02 2.83
CA ILE A 58 6.09 -1.86 3.81
C ILE A 58 7.01 -2.10 5.01
N TYR A 59 6.59 -1.63 6.18
CA TYR A 59 7.25 -1.91 7.45
C TYR A 59 6.44 -2.91 8.27
N TYR A 60 7.00 -4.10 8.49
CA TYR A 60 6.33 -5.19 9.18
C TYR A 60 6.82 -5.35 10.64
N VAL A 61 5.86 -5.43 11.57
CA VAL A 61 6.07 -5.61 13.01
C VAL A 61 5.43 -6.93 13.47
N PRO A 62 6.18 -8.06 13.45
CA PRO A 62 5.62 -9.37 13.77
C PRO A 62 5.25 -9.52 15.24
N GLY A 63 4.24 -10.34 15.52
CA GLY A 63 3.90 -10.85 16.86
C GLY A 63 3.28 -9.82 17.82
N LYS A 64 3.11 -8.56 17.41
CA LYS A 64 2.37 -7.55 18.17
C LYS A 64 1.00 -7.35 17.55
N THR A 65 -0.06 -7.71 18.25
CA THR A 65 -1.44 -7.47 17.79
C THR A 65 -1.84 -6.00 17.89
N ASP A 66 -1.26 -5.29 18.86
CA ASP A 66 -1.58 -3.89 19.12
C ASP A 66 -0.54 -2.93 18.53
N ILE A 67 -1.03 -1.76 18.11
CA ILE A 67 -0.17 -0.67 17.67
C ILE A 67 0.67 -0.19 18.86
N THR A 68 1.98 -0.12 18.67
CA THR A 68 2.91 0.40 19.67
C THR A 68 3.61 1.64 19.16
N TYR A 69 3.76 2.66 20.02
CA TYR A 69 4.48 3.89 19.71
C TYR A 69 5.86 3.62 19.12
N THR A 70 6.59 2.67 19.70
CA THR A 70 7.92 2.26 19.22
C THR A 70 7.88 1.66 17.83
N GLY A 71 6.91 0.79 17.52
CA GLY A 71 6.73 0.26 16.17
C GLY A 71 6.42 1.36 15.16
N PHE A 72 5.57 2.31 15.54
CA PHE A 72 5.15 3.41 14.66
C PHE A 72 6.32 4.34 14.33
N ILE A 73 7.03 4.83 15.35
CA ILE A 73 8.20 5.70 15.16
C ILE A 73 9.33 4.98 14.42
N ASN A 74 9.57 3.69 14.69
CA ASN A 74 10.58 2.93 13.95
C ASN A 74 10.22 2.78 12.47
N GLY A 75 8.93 2.59 12.17
CA GLY A 75 8.45 2.58 10.79
C GLY A 75 8.74 3.90 10.07
N LEU A 76 8.38 5.03 10.69
CA LEU A 76 8.68 6.37 10.15
C LEU A 76 10.17 6.61 9.98
N PHE A 77 10.97 6.24 10.98
CA PHE A 77 12.42 6.43 10.93
C PHE A 77 13.05 5.62 9.80
N ARG A 78 12.62 4.37 9.59
CA ARG A 78 13.09 3.56 8.46
C ARG A 78 12.66 4.14 7.13
N TYR A 79 11.39 4.52 7.01
CA TYR A 79 10.85 5.16 5.81
C TYR A 79 11.61 6.43 5.43
N SER A 80 11.97 7.28 6.40
CA SER A 80 12.74 8.52 6.15
C SER A 80 14.13 8.28 5.51
N ARG A 81 14.62 7.04 5.53
CA ARG A 81 15.89 6.61 4.97
C ARG A 81 15.72 5.73 3.73
N CYS A 82 14.49 5.43 3.33
CA CYS A 82 14.22 4.67 2.12
C CYS A 82 14.52 5.51 0.88
N GLU A 83 15.03 4.87 -0.17
CA GLU A 83 15.29 5.51 -1.46
C GLU A 83 14.36 4.91 -2.52
N GLN A 84 13.44 5.72 -3.04
CA GLN A 84 12.57 5.34 -4.14
C GLN A 84 13.19 5.78 -5.48
N ARG A 85 13.67 4.81 -6.26
CA ARG A 85 14.34 5.08 -7.55
C ARG A 85 13.39 5.17 -8.74
N VAL A 86 12.15 4.71 -8.59
CA VAL A 86 11.07 4.82 -9.58
C VAL A 86 11.52 4.39 -10.99
N GLY A 87 12.30 3.31 -11.06
CA GLY A 87 12.78 2.75 -12.33
C GLY A 87 13.94 3.50 -13.01
N LYS A 88 14.61 4.43 -12.31
CA LYS A 88 15.88 5.04 -12.75
C LYS A 88 17.09 4.20 -12.36
#